data_AF-A0A4R4G6L7-F1
#
_entry.id   AF-A0A4R4G6L7-F1
#
_cell.length_a   1.000
_cell.length_b   1.000
_cell.length_c   1.000
_cell.angle_alpha   90.00
_cell.angle_beta   90.00
_cell.angle_gamma   90.00
#
_symmetry.space_group_name_H-M   'P 1'
#
loop_
_entity.id
_entity.type
_entity.pdbx_description
1 polymer ?
#
loop_
_entity_poly.entity_id
_entity_poly.type
_entity_poly.pdbx_seq_one_letter_code
_entity_poly.pdbx_strand_id
1 'polypeptide(L)'
;MKRLAATALIAGTLYSGVLAADFDIGISGSDQGITGLSLSIGEYYRVPHREIVMIERSIPREEMSVVYLLSHRAHRNAQFIADLRLRGLSWWDITLRLGLDPHTLYVVDSHRHSGPPYGKAYGYHKEGKKHRLRDDEIVELANVRFLSRYHGVSVDDVIDRRRGGERYMNIDEHYRGKKGGQRYEGRGNDERKGGKPPHERGGKGHGNGKGNDR
;
A
#
# COMPACT_ATOMS: atom_id res chain seq x y z
N MET A 1 3.23 -73.25 -23.37
CA MET A 1 2.48 -73.20 -22.10
C MET A 1 3.34 -72.52 -21.03
N LYS A 2 2.75 -71.57 -20.27
CA LYS A 2 3.28 -70.88 -19.05
C LYS A 2 4.38 -69.84 -19.33
N ARG A 3 4.04 -68.56 -19.59
CA ARG A 3 3.87 -67.43 -18.64
C ARG A 3 4.99 -67.32 -17.60
N LEU A 4 5.74 -66.21 -17.62
CA LEU A 4 5.77 -65.20 -16.53
C LEU A 4 6.65 -64.02 -16.95
N ALA A 5 6.02 -62.84 -17.02
CA ALA A 5 6.66 -61.55 -17.07
C ALA A 5 7.03 -61.14 -15.64
N ALA A 6 8.18 -60.49 -15.47
CA ALA A 6 8.51 -59.74 -14.26
C ALA A 6 9.20 -58.44 -14.69
N THR A 7 8.37 -57.42 -14.93
CA THR A 7 8.76 -56.02 -15.07
C THR A 7 9.20 -55.49 -13.71
N ALA A 8 10.48 -55.18 -13.56
CA ALA A 8 11.00 -54.46 -12.41
C ALA A 8 10.68 -52.96 -12.57
N LEU A 9 9.81 -52.46 -11.70
CA LEU A 9 9.39 -51.07 -11.63
C LEU A 9 10.42 -50.32 -10.76
N ILE A 10 11.31 -49.55 -11.40
CA ILE A 10 12.23 -48.65 -10.67
C ILE A 10 11.40 -47.43 -10.29
N ALA A 11 10.89 -47.42 -9.05
CA ALA A 11 10.28 -46.25 -8.45
C ALA A 11 11.37 -45.20 -8.20
N GLY A 12 11.41 -44.18 -9.06
CA GLY A 12 12.29 -43.03 -8.89
C GLY A 12 11.85 -42.16 -7.71
N THR A 13 12.58 -42.24 -6.60
CA THR A 13 12.55 -41.20 -5.56
C THR A 13 13.54 -40.11 -5.93
N LEU A 14 13.10 -39.15 -6.75
CA LEU A 14 13.75 -37.85 -6.85
C LEU A 14 13.29 -37.00 -5.65
N TYR A 15 14.02 -37.10 -4.55
CA TYR A 15 14.00 -36.07 -3.52
C TYR A 15 14.69 -34.83 -4.09
N SER A 16 13.92 -33.97 -4.74
CA SER A 16 14.34 -32.59 -5.01
C SER A 16 14.35 -31.85 -3.69
N GLY A 17 15.49 -31.87 -3.01
CA GLY A 17 15.74 -30.98 -1.87
C GLY A 17 15.63 -29.55 -2.35
N VAL A 18 14.60 -28.84 -1.86
CA VAL A 18 14.56 -27.38 -1.95
C VAL A 18 15.69 -26.88 -1.05
N LEU A 19 16.80 -26.46 -1.65
CA LEU A 19 17.77 -25.62 -0.95
C LEU A 19 17.06 -24.30 -0.65
N ALA A 20 16.51 -24.20 0.56
CA ALA A 20 16.20 -22.91 1.16
C ALA A 20 17.55 -22.22 1.40
N ALA A 21 17.99 -21.43 0.42
CA ALA A 21 19.05 -20.47 0.64
C ALA A 21 18.47 -19.36 1.52
N ASP A 22 18.74 -19.42 2.82
CA ASP A 22 18.53 -18.31 3.75
C ASP A 22 19.45 -17.17 3.32
N PHE A 23 18.91 -16.24 2.54
CA PHE A 23 19.57 -14.98 2.25
C PHE A 23 19.26 -14.03 3.39
N ASP A 24 20.19 -13.91 4.33
CA ASP A 24 20.20 -12.85 5.34
C ASP A 24 20.52 -11.52 4.64
N ILE A 25 19.50 -10.91 4.03
CA ILE A 25 19.59 -9.57 3.43
C ILE A 25 19.47 -8.58 4.58
N GLY A 26 20.64 -8.18 5.10
CA GLY A 26 20.75 -7.07 6.02
C GLY A 26 20.11 -5.81 5.41
N ILE A 27 19.10 -5.28 6.11
CA ILE A 27 18.50 -3.97 5.82
C ILE A 27 19.55 -2.91 6.19
N SER A 28 20.55 -2.73 5.35
CA SER A 28 21.62 -1.74 5.55
C SER A 28 21.22 -0.42 4.91
N GLY A 29 21.18 0.64 5.70
CA GLY A 29 21.01 2.03 5.26
C GLY A 29 22.25 2.62 4.59
N SER A 30 22.86 1.91 3.63
CA SER A 30 23.99 2.42 2.83
C SER A 30 24.07 1.74 1.45
N ASP A 31 24.69 2.45 0.50
CA ASP A 31 24.63 2.37 -0.98
C ASP A 31 24.88 1.02 -1.70
N GLN A 32 24.85 -0.12 -1.00
CA GLN A 32 24.97 -1.45 -1.61
C GLN A 32 23.85 -2.44 -1.21
N GLY A 33 22.86 -2.01 -0.40
CA GLY A 33 21.71 -2.82 0.03
C GLY A 33 20.38 -2.49 -0.65
N ILE A 34 19.41 -3.41 -0.58
CA ILE A 34 18.01 -3.15 -0.97
C ILE A 34 17.43 -2.12 0.01
N THR A 35 16.83 -1.05 -0.50
CA THR A 35 16.18 -0.07 0.40
C THR A 35 14.86 -0.62 0.96
N GLY A 36 14.45 -0.11 2.13
CA GLY A 36 13.19 -0.49 2.77
C GLY A 36 11.98 -0.39 1.85
N LEU A 37 11.91 0.64 1.00
CA LEU A 37 10.78 0.82 0.08
C LEU A 37 10.64 -0.34 -0.91
N SER A 38 11.75 -0.80 -1.50
CA SER A 38 11.73 -1.87 -2.49
C SER A 38 11.40 -3.22 -1.86
N LEU A 39 11.84 -3.44 -0.62
CA LEU A 39 11.40 -4.58 0.19
C LEU A 39 9.88 -4.56 0.41
N SER A 40 9.36 -3.42 0.89
CA SER A 40 7.91 -3.22 1.13
C SER A 40 7.06 -3.43 -0.14
N ILE A 41 7.53 -2.98 -1.30
CA ILE A 41 6.87 -3.23 -2.60
C ILE A 41 6.84 -4.73 -2.92
N GLY A 42 7.97 -5.43 -2.75
CA GLY A 42 8.07 -6.87 -2.97
C GLY A 42 7.11 -7.65 -2.09
N GLU A 43 7.05 -7.32 -0.79
CA GLU A 43 6.12 -7.93 0.16
C GLU A 43 4.65 -7.69 -0.22
N TYR A 44 4.29 -6.45 -0.55
CA TYR A 44 2.91 -6.08 -0.89
C TYR A 44 2.40 -6.79 -2.15
N TYR A 45 3.21 -6.84 -3.21
CA TYR A 45 2.84 -7.50 -4.47
C TYR A 45 3.18 -8.99 -4.51
N ARG A 46 3.76 -9.54 -3.43
CA ARG A 46 4.21 -10.93 -3.31
C ARG A 46 5.20 -11.34 -4.39
N VAL A 47 6.19 -10.47 -4.63
CA VAL A 47 7.23 -10.65 -5.65
C VAL A 47 8.56 -10.99 -4.97
N PRO A 48 9.31 -11.99 -5.46
CA PRO A 48 10.62 -12.32 -4.92
C PRO A 48 11.61 -11.15 -5.00
N HIS A 49 12.40 -10.95 -3.94
CA HIS A 49 13.37 -9.83 -3.86
C HIS A 49 14.34 -9.77 -5.04
N ARG A 50 14.76 -10.94 -5.55
CA ARG A 50 15.66 -11.00 -6.71
C ARG A 50 15.06 -10.32 -7.94
N GLU A 51 13.75 -10.45 -8.16
CA GLU A 51 13.07 -9.79 -9.28
C GLU A 51 13.05 -8.27 -9.09
N ILE A 52 12.71 -7.80 -7.88
CA ILE A 52 12.70 -6.37 -7.52
C ILE A 52 14.05 -5.72 -7.84
N VAL A 53 15.15 -6.34 -7.41
CA VAL A 53 16.52 -5.84 -7.63
C VAL A 53 16.87 -5.78 -9.12
N MET A 54 16.39 -6.74 -9.92
CA MET A 54 16.67 -6.72 -11.37
C MET A 54 15.97 -5.55 -12.06
N ILE A 55 14.69 -5.31 -11.75
CA ILE A 55 13.92 -4.21 -12.36
C ILE A 55 14.46 -2.85 -11.93
N GLU A 56 14.81 -2.70 -10.65
CA GLU A 56 15.32 -1.46 -10.05
C GLU A 56 16.63 -0.95 -10.69
N ARG A 57 17.39 -1.82 -11.36
CA ARG A 57 18.59 -1.40 -12.12
C ARG A 57 18.26 -0.53 -13.33
N SER A 58 17.01 -0.57 -13.79
CA SER A 58 16.58 0.08 -15.03
C SER A 58 15.43 1.06 -14.82
N ILE A 59 14.62 0.86 -13.78
CA ILE A 59 13.47 1.71 -13.45
C ILE A 59 13.76 2.46 -12.17
N PRO A 60 13.53 3.80 -12.10
CA PRO A 60 13.71 4.55 -10.88
C PRO A 60 12.86 3.98 -9.74
N ARG A 61 13.43 3.98 -8.54
CA ARG A 61 12.81 3.40 -7.34
C ARG A 61 11.39 3.90 -7.08
N GLU A 62 11.13 5.18 -7.30
CA GLU A 62 9.80 5.78 -7.09
C GLU A 62 8.76 5.27 -8.10
N GLU A 63 9.17 4.84 -9.30
CA GLU A 63 8.26 4.29 -10.30
C GLU A 63 7.97 2.79 -10.11
N MET A 64 8.70 2.11 -9.23
CA MET A 64 8.57 0.67 -9.00
C MET A 64 7.14 0.26 -8.59
N SER A 65 6.47 1.08 -7.78
CA SER A 65 5.08 0.83 -7.39
C SER A 65 4.12 0.82 -8.60
N VAL A 66 4.39 1.62 -9.64
CA VAL A 66 3.62 1.65 -10.89
C VAL A 66 3.87 0.38 -11.69
N VAL A 67 5.14 -0.03 -11.82
CA VAL A 67 5.51 -1.28 -12.52
C VAL A 67 4.74 -2.46 -11.96
N TYR A 68 4.78 -2.63 -10.64
CA TYR A 68 4.15 -3.78 -9.99
C TYR A 68 2.63 -3.66 -9.90
N LEU A 69 2.07 -2.46 -9.79
CA LEU A 69 0.63 -2.24 -9.94
C LEU A 69 0.13 -2.73 -11.30
N LEU A 70 0.81 -2.34 -12.38
CA LEU A 70 0.44 -2.71 -13.75
C LEU A 70 0.66 -4.19 -14.02
N SER A 71 1.80 -4.74 -13.60
CA SER A 71 2.12 -6.17 -13.65
C SER A 71 1.00 -7.00 -13.00
N HIS A 72 0.62 -6.62 -11.77
CA HIS A 72 -0.43 -7.29 -11.01
C HIS A 72 -1.80 -7.15 -11.68
N ARG A 73 -2.16 -5.96 -12.18
CA ARG A 73 -3.49 -5.69 -12.73
C ARG A 73 -3.71 -6.26 -14.13
N ALA A 74 -2.65 -6.33 -14.94
CA ALA A 74 -2.68 -6.87 -16.30
C ALA A 74 -2.30 -8.36 -16.37
N HIS A 75 -1.84 -8.96 -15.25
CA HIS A 75 -1.27 -10.31 -15.22
C HIS A 75 -0.15 -10.48 -16.27
N ARG A 76 0.78 -9.53 -16.26
CA ARG A 76 1.96 -9.50 -17.15
C ARG A 76 3.23 -9.44 -16.32
N ASN A 77 4.32 -9.98 -16.84
CA ASN A 77 5.61 -9.95 -16.16
C ASN A 77 6.10 -8.51 -15.94
N ALA A 78 6.72 -8.22 -14.79
CA ALA A 78 7.21 -6.87 -14.48
C ALA A 78 8.29 -6.38 -15.46
N GLN A 79 9.15 -7.28 -15.97
CA GLN A 79 10.13 -6.97 -17.01
C GLN A 79 9.44 -6.49 -18.30
N PHE A 80 8.31 -7.09 -18.67
CA PHE A 80 7.56 -6.63 -19.84
C PHE A 80 7.05 -5.19 -19.66
N ILE A 81 6.61 -4.83 -18.45
CA ILE A 81 6.20 -3.46 -18.12
C ILE A 81 7.40 -2.50 -18.16
N ALA A 82 8.53 -2.90 -17.56
CA ALA A 82 9.77 -2.13 -17.57
C ALA A 82 10.28 -1.90 -19.00
N ASP A 83 10.25 -2.92 -19.86
CA ASP A 83 10.66 -2.81 -21.26
C ASP A 83 9.82 -1.79 -22.03
N LEU A 84 8.51 -1.72 -21.76
CA LEU A 84 7.65 -0.69 -22.36
C LEU A 84 8.05 0.71 -21.89
N ARG A 85 8.38 0.86 -20.60
CA ARG A 85 8.86 2.13 -20.03
C ARG A 85 10.19 2.56 -20.65
N LEU A 86 11.14 1.63 -20.78
CA LEU A 86 12.45 1.88 -21.37
C LEU A 86 12.40 2.21 -22.87
N ARG A 87 11.33 1.80 -23.57
CA ARG A 87 11.05 2.24 -24.96
C ARG A 87 10.52 3.68 -25.05
N GLY A 88 10.41 4.39 -23.93
CA GLY A 88 9.97 5.78 -23.87
C GLY A 88 8.45 5.96 -23.82
N LEU A 89 7.67 4.91 -23.54
CA LEU A 89 6.24 5.06 -23.33
C LEU A 89 5.99 5.70 -21.95
N SER A 90 5.03 6.62 -21.90
CA SER A 90 4.51 7.15 -20.63
C SER A 90 3.74 6.07 -19.86
N TRP A 91 3.62 6.21 -18.55
CA TRP A 91 2.83 5.29 -17.73
C TRP A 91 1.37 5.24 -18.17
N TRP A 92 0.85 6.38 -18.65
CA TRP A 92 -0.46 6.46 -19.26
C TRP A 92 -0.60 5.54 -20.48
N ASP A 93 0.31 5.67 -21.45
CA ASP A 93 0.24 4.92 -22.71
C ASP A 93 0.49 3.43 -22.48
N ILE A 94 1.35 3.08 -21.52
CA ILE A 94 1.54 1.70 -21.07
C ILE A 94 0.23 1.15 -20.52
N THR A 95 -0.45 1.91 -19.64
CA THR A 95 -1.73 1.49 -19.04
C THR A 95 -2.78 1.21 -20.13
N LEU A 96 -2.93 2.12 -21.09
CA LEU A 96 -3.85 1.93 -22.22
C LEU A 96 -3.46 0.74 -23.10
N ARG A 97 -2.17 0.57 -23.39
CA ARG A 97 -1.66 -0.55 -24.19
C ARG A 97 -1.91 -1.91 -23.55
N LEU A 98 -1.98 -1.96 -22.22
CA LEU A 98 -2.35 -3.16 -21.45
C LEU A 98 -3.86 -3.42 -21.44
N GLY A 99 -4.67 -2.56 -22.06
CA GLY A 99 -6.13 -2.65 -22.04
C GLY A 99 -6.74 -2.24 -20.70
N LEU A 100 -6.00 -1.49 -19.88
CA LEU A 100 -6.49 -0.97 -18.59
C LEU A 100 -6.99 0.47 -18.77
N ASP A 101 -7.99 0.85 -17.98
CA ASP A 101 -8.49 2.23 -17.94
C ASP A 101 -7.73 3.04 -16.87
N PRO A 102 -6.89 4.02 -17.25
CA PRO A 102 -6.15 4.85 -16.31
C PRO A 102 -7.06 5.58 -15.33
N HIS A 103 -8.28 5.94 -15.76
CA HIS A 103 -9.22 6.72 -14.96
C HIS A 103 -9.80 5.96 -13.77
N THR A 104 -9.81 4.63 -13.83
CA THR A 104 -10.27 3.78 -12.73
C THR A 104 -9.10 3.18 -11.96
N LEU A 105 -7.95 3.02 -12.63
CA LEU A 105 -6.76 2.44 -12.02
C LEU A 105 -6.08 3.39 -11.04
N TYR A 106 -5.89 4.66 -11.43
CA TYR A 106 -5.17 5.66 -10.66
C TYR A 106 -6.13 6.60 -9.92
N VAL A 107 -6.87 6.03 -8.97
CA VAL A 107 -7.84 6.77 -8.14
C VAL A 107 -7.48 6.63 -6.67
N VAL A 108 -7.43 7.76 -5.97
CA VAL A 108 -7.14 7.81 -4.54
C VAL A 108 -8.12 8.77 -3.88
N ASP A 109 -8.93 8.24 -2.96
CA ASP A 109 -9.95 9.00 -2.25
C ASP A 109 -9.34 9.72 -1.05
N SER A 110 -9.01 10.99 -1.27
CA SER A 110 -8.56 11.92 -0.23
C SER A 110 -9.76 12.71 0.30
N HIS A 111 -9.85 12.84 1.63
CA HIS A 111 -10.90 13.64 2.29
C HIS A 111 -10.40 15.05 2.63
N ARG A 112 -9.08 15.24 2.72
CA ARG A 112 -8.45 16.53 3.07
C ARG A 112 -7.93 17.30 1.87
N HIS A 113 -7.60 16.62 0.77
CA HIS A 113 -7.01 17.24 -0.41
C HIS A 113 -7.96 17.17 -1.60
N SER A 114 -8.41 18.33 -2.07
CA SER A 114 -9.20 18.47 -3.28
C SER A 114 -8.33 18.92 -4.47
N GLY A 115 -8.66 18.44 -5.66
CA GLY A 115 -7.98 18.79 -6.91
C GLY A 115 -6.88 17.80 -7.33
N PRO A 116 -6.48 17.81 -8.61
CA PRO A 116 -5.50 16.85 -9.15
C PRO A 116 -4.18 16.80 -8.34
N PRO A 117 -3.55 15.62 -8.23
CA PRO A 117 -4.05 14.32 -8.72
C PRO A 117 -5.11 13.68 -7.80
N TYR A 118 -5.51 14.35 -6.71
CA TYR A 118 -6.30 13.76 -5.61
C TYR A 118 -7.81 14.03 -5.67
N GLY A 119 -8.54 13.18 -4.94
CA GLY A 119 -9.95 13.38 -4.63
C GLY A 119 -10.88 13.27 -5.84
N LYS A 120 -12.13 13.69 -5.62
CA LYS A 120 -13.23 13.58 -6.61
C LYS A 120 -12.99 14.36 -7.91
N ALA A 121 -11.96 15.20 -7.97
CA ALA A 121 -11.61 15.94 -9.17
C ALA A 121 -11.31 15.00 -10.36
N TYR A 122 -10.76 13.81 -10.11
CA TYR A 122 -10.37 12.89 -11.18
C TYR A 122 -11.54 12.09 -11.80
N GLY A 123 -12.76 12.18 -11.22
CA GLY A 123 -13.99 11.53 -11.72
C GLY A 123 -15.11 12.47 -12.18
N TYR A 124 -15.02 13.77 -11.87
CA TYR A 124 -16.07 14.77 -12.16
C TYR A 124 -15.69 15.77 -13.26
N HIS A 125 -14.89 15.35 -14.24
CA HIS A 125 -14.65 16.20 -15.41
C HIS A 125 -15.93 16.26 -16.24
N LYS A 126 -16.50 17.47 -16.34
CA LYS A 126 -17.62 17.83 -17.19
C LYS A 126 -17.44 17.25 -18.60
N GLU A 127 -18.56 16.83 -19.18
CA GLU A 127 -18.69 16.25 -20.51
C GLU A 127 -17.66 16.79 -21.50
N GLY A 128 -16.78 15.90 -21.99
CA GLY A 128 -15.94 16.15 -23.16
C GLY A 128 -14.42 16.19 -22.97
N LYS A 129 -13.88 16.32 -21.74
CA LYS A 129 -12.41 16.32 -21.54
C LYS A 129 -11.96 15.48 -20.34
N LYS A 130 -11.73 14.19 -20.60
CA LYS A 130 -11.03 13.30 -19.67
C LYS A 130 -9.58 13.79 -19.48
N HIS A 131 -9.22 14.20 -18.27
CA HIS A 131 -7.87 14.68 -17.96
C HIS A 131 -6.85 13.53 -18.03
N ARG A 132 -5.84 13.69 -18.88
CA ARG A 132 -4.71 12.78 -18.97
C ARG A 132 -3.75 13.06 -17.82
N LEU A 133 -3.49 12.05 -16.98
CA LEU A 133 -2.47 12.14 -15.94
C LEU A 133 -1.08 12.13 -16.57
N ARG A 134 -0.21 12.96 -16.02
CA ARG A 134 1.21 12.93 -16.29
C ARG A 134 1.87 11.79 -15.52
N ASP A 135 3.10 11.45 -15.90
CA ASP A 135 3.85 10.36 -15.26
C ASP A 135 4.09 10.63 -13.77
N ASP A 136 4.42 11.86 -13.38
CA ASP A 136 4.63 12.26 -11.99
C ASP A 136 3.37 12.05 -11.14
N GLU A 137 2.19 12.37 -11.70
CA GLU A 137 0.90 12.16 -11.03
C GLU A 137 0.56 10.68 -10.88
N ILE A 138 0.84 9.87 -11.91
CA ILE A 138 0.64 8.41 -11.84
C ILE A 138 1.55 7.80 -10.78
N VAL A 139 2.82 8.21 -10.75
CA VAL A 139 3.81 7.78 -9.76
C VAL A 139 3.34 8.17 -8.36
N GLU A 140 2.86 9.40 -8.18
CA GLU A 140 2.33 9.87 -6.89
C GLU A 140 1.12 9.04 -6.43
N LEU A 141 0.12 8.85 -7.29
CA LEU A 141 -1.08 8.09 -6.97
C LEU A 141 -0.79 6.61 -6.67
N ALA A 142 0.12 6.00 -7.44
CA ALA A 142 0.52 4.62 -7.22
C ALA A 142 1.24 4.45 -5.87
N ASN A 143 2.18 5.35 -5.53
CA ASN A 143 2.90 5.30 -4.27
C ASN A 143 1.98 5.60 -3.07
N VAL A 144 1.11 6.60 -3.17
CA VAL A 144 0.15 6.92 -2.09
C VAL A 144 -0.76 5.72 -1.81
N ARG A 145 -1.32 5.12 -2.87
CA ARG A 145 -2.15 3.91 -2.74
C ARG A 145 -1.37 2.76 -2.12
N PHE A 146 -0.16 2.49 -2.60
CA PHE A 146 0.69 1.43 -2.11
C PHE A 146 1.01 1.61 -0.61
N LEU A 147 1.55 2.77 -0.22
CA LEU A 147 1.95 3.05 1.16
C LEU A 147 0.75 3.01 2.11
N SER A 148 -0.37 3.60 1.74
CA SER A 148 -1.60 3.57 2.54
C SER A 148 -2.06 2.14 2.80
N ARG A 149 -2.13 1.30 1.75
CA ARG A 149 -2.61 -0.08 1.88
C ARG A 149 -1.61 -0.99 2.61
N TYR A 150 -0.32 -0.87 2.31
CA TYR A 150 0.71 -1.71 2.89
C TYR A 150 0.91 -1.42 4.39
N HIS A 151 0.82 -0.14 4.79
CA HIS A 151 0.96 0.25 6.20
C HIS A 151 -0.35 0.32 6.98
N GLY A 152 -1.50 0.25 6.31
CA GLY A 152 -2.81 0.39 6.96
C GLY A 152 -3.07 1.81 7.49
N VAL A 153 -2.51 2.82 6.84
CA VAL A 153 -2.63 4.23 7.22
C VAL A 153 -3.51 4.99 6.23
N SER A 154 -4.05 6.14 6.64
CA SER A 154 -4.92 6.89 5.74
C SER A 154 -4.15 7.43 4.54
N VAL A 155 -4.81 7.48 3.39
CA VAL A 155 -4.33 8.16 2.19
C VAL A 155 -3.87 9.58 2.50
N ASP A 156 -4.69 10.32 3.27
CA ASP A 156 -4.41 11.72 3.57
C ASP A 156 -3.11 11.88 4.38
N ASP A 157 -2.80 10.95 5.29
CA ASP A 157 -1.54 11.00 6.06
C ASP A 157 -0.31 10.77 5.18
N VAL A 158 -0.43 9.95 4.14
CA VAL A 158 0.66 9.76 3.16
C VAL A 158 0.83 11.01 2.30
N ILE A 159 -0.28 11.61 1.85
CA ILE A 159 -0.27 12.84 1.05
C ILE A 159 0.33 14.00 1.85
N ASP A 160 -0.06 14.18 3.10
CA ASP A 160 0.45 15.25 3.97
C ASP A 160 1.97 15.19 4.11
N ARG A 161 2.51 13.99 4.36
CA ARG A 161 3.96 13.78 4.45
C ARG A 161 4.66 14.08 3.14
N ARG A 162 4.08 13.60 2.03
CA ARG A 162 4.65 13.85 0.70
C ARG A 162 4.70 15.34 0.38
N ARG A 163 3.61 16.07 0.65
CA ARG A 163 3.52 17.53 0.49
C ARG A 163 4.43 18.29 1.46
N GLY A 164 4.70 17.74 2.64
CA GLY A 164 5.70 18.22 3.58
C GLY A 164 7.15 18.05 3.12
N GLY A 165 7.38 17.47 1.94
CA GLY A 165 8.71 17.31 1.34
C GLY A 165 9.37 15.95 1.60
N GLU A 166 8.71 15.04 2.34
CA GLU A 166 9.25 13.70 2.55
C GLU A 166 9.29 12.90 1.24
N ARG A 167 10.34 12.10 1.07
CA ARG A 167 10.43 11.11 -0.02
C ARG A 167 9.69 9.83 0.38
N TYR A 168 9.17 9.08 -0.59
CA TYR A 168 8.41 7.85 -0.34
C TYR A 168 9.17 6.82 0.51
N MET A 169 10.49 6.71 0.33
CA MET A 169 11.33 5.84 1.14
C MET A 169 11.31 6.22 2.63
N ASN A 170 11.35 7.51 2.94
CA ASN A 170 11.32 8.00 4.31
C ASN A 170 9.93 7.78 4.93
N ILE A 171 8.87 7.95 4.13
CA ILE A 171 7.49 7.69 4.56
C ILE A 171 7.30 6.20 4.88
N ASP A 172 7.82 5.31 4.03
CA ASP A 172 7.81 3.86 4.24
C ASP A 172 8.53 3.48 5.54
N GLU A 173 9.76 3.98 5.71
CA GLU A 173 10.57 3.73 6.90
C GLU A 173 9.89 4.21 8.18
N HIS A 174 9.29 5.41 8.16
CA HIS A 174 8.55 5.97 9.27
C HIS A 174 7.42 5.06 9.75
N TYR A 175 6.62 4.51 8.84
CA TYR A 175 5.51 3.62 9.22
C TYR A 175 5.98 2.20 9.56
N ARG A 176 7.07 1.72 8.95
CA ARG A 176 7.68 0.43 9.31
C ARG A 176 8.22 0.44 10.73
N GLY A 177 8.89 1.52 11.16
CA GLY A 177 9.39 1.67 12.53
C GLY A 177 8.28 1.67 13.59
N LYS A 178 7.07 2.15 13.24
CA LYS A 178 5.92 2.14 14.16
C LYS A 178 5.28 0.76 14.34
N LYS A 179 5.32 -0.11 13.33
CA LYS A 179 4.80 -1.50 13.44
C LYS A 179 5.54 -2.32 14.51
N GLY A 180 6.78 -1.97 14.87
CA GLY A 180 7.53 -2.60 15.97
C GLY A 180 7.17 -2.11 17.38
N GLY A 181 6.39 -1.02 17.52
CA GLY A 181 6.14 -0.36 18.81
C GLY A 181 4.68 -0.24 19.23
N GLN A 182 3.71 -0.55 18.37
CA GLN A 182 2.30 -0.35 18.70
C GLN A 182 1.44 -1.53 18.21
N ARG A 183 1.27 -2.50 19.11
CA ARG A 183 0.06 -3.32 19.17
C ARG A 183 -1.08 -2.32 19.46
N TYR A 184 -1.83 -1.92 18.43
CA TYR A 184 -3.00 -1.08 18.59
C TYR A 184 -3.97 -1.81 19.53
N GLU A 185 -4.01 -1.40 20.80
CA GLU A 185 -5.13 -1.69 21.69
C GLU A 185 -6.36 -1.05 21.05
N GLY A 186 -7.23 -1.92 20.54
CA GLY A 186 -8.52 -1.53 20.00
C GLY A 186 -9.27 -0.72 21.05
N ARG A 187 -9.61 0.51 20.65
CA ARG A 187 -10.54 1.40 21.33
C ARG A 187 -11.91 0.72 21.37
N GLY A 188 -12.13 -0.13 22.37
CA GLY A 188 -13.43 -0.64 22.78
C GLY A 188 -14.17 0.50 23.48
N ASN A 189 -14.96 1.24 22.72
CA ASN A 189 -15.97 2.12 23.26
C ASN A 189 -17.12 1.24 23.77
N ASP A 190 -17.19 1.01 25.08
CA ASP A 190 -18.39 0.48 25.71
C ASP A 190 -18.79 1.42 26.86
N GLU A 191 -19.69 2.33 26.55
CA GLU A 191 -20.42 3.15 27.50
C GLU A 191 -21.27 2.26 28.40
N ARG A 192 -20.89 2.08 29.67
CA ARG A 192 -21.85 1.77 30.73
C ARG A 192 -21.56 2.55 32.02
N LYS A 193 -22.33 3.63 32.15
CA LYS A 193 -22.95 4.17 33.38
C LYS A 193 -22.10 4.17 34.65
N GLY A 194 -21.70 5.38 35.05
CA GLY A 194 -21.24 5.68 36.40
C GLY A 194 -22.26 5.29 37.46
N GLY A 195 -21.86 4.41 38.37
CA GLY A 195 -22.47 4.21 39.67
C GLY A 195 -21.74 5.08 40.70
N LYS A 196 -22.48 6.02 41.31
CA LYS A 196 -22.01 6.83 42.45
C LYS A 196 -21.79 5.95 43.70
N PRO A 197 -20.84 6.27 44.58
CA PRO A 197 -20.76 5.69 45.91
C PRO A 197 -21.80 6.32 46.86
N PRO A 198 -22.25 5.62 47.93
CA PRO A 198 -23.24 6.14 48.86
C PRO A 198 -22.57 6.91 50.01
N HIS A 199 -23.07 8.11 50.33
CA HIS A 199 -22.96 8.66 51.69
C HIS A 199 -24.09 9.66 52.00
N GLU A 200 -24.94 9.23 52.94
CA GLU A 200 -25.58 9.92 54.08
C GLU A 200 -26.07 11.39 54.03
N ARG A 201 -27.41 11.47 54.20
CA ARG A 201 -28.25 12.35 55.05
C ARG A 201 -27.72 13.66 55.66
N GLY A 202 -28.49 14.71 55.38
CA GLY A 202 -28.79 15.87 56.25
C GLY A 202 -28.72 17.17 55.44
N GLY A 203 -29.67 18.11 55.40
CA GLY A 203 -30.97 18.34 56.00
C GLY A 203 -31.29 19.84 55.82
N LYS A 204 -32.57 20.21 55.58
CA LYS A 204 -33.17 21.58 55.58
C LYS A 204 -32.66 22.54 54.47
N GLY A 205 -33.42 23.42 53.83
CA GLY A 205 -34.82 23.88 53.93
C GLY A 205 -34.95 25.22 53.17
N HIS A 206 -36.15 25.54 52.65
CA HIS A 206 -36.63 26.85 52.12
C HIS A 206 -35.92 27.44 50.88
N GLY A 207 -36.54 28.15 49.92
CA GLY A 207 -37.90 28.66 49.73
C GLY A 207 -37.83 29.85 48.73
N ASN A 208 -38.80 29.92 47.81
CA ASN A 208 -39.29 31.08 47.02
C ASN A 208 -38.36 31.96 46.13
N GLY A 209 -38.89 32.31 44.94
CA GLY A 209 -38.70 33.66 44.39
C GLY A 209 -38.72 33.78 42.86
N LYS A 210 -39.84 34.28 42.31
CA LYS A 210 -40.05 34.95 41.00
C LYS A 210 -38.78 35.72 40.50
N GLY A 211 -38.40 35.69 39.23
CA GLY A 211 -39.14 36.20 38.06
C GLY A 211 -38.83 37.68 37.85
N ASN A 212 -38.22 38.07 36.72
CA ASN A 212 -38.77 39.02 35.74
C ASN A 212 -37.78 39.28 34.59
N ASP A 213 -38.31 39.24 33.37
CA ASP A 213 -37.73 39.84 32.17
C ASP A 213 -37.82 41.38 32.25
N ARG A 214 -36.79 42.05 31.74
CA ARG A 214 -36.90 43.31 30.99
C ARG A 214 -35.76 43.38 29.99
#